data_AF-D6ZHA6-F1
#
_entry.id   AF-D6ZHA6-F1
#
_cell.length_a   1.000
_cell.length_b   1.000
_cell.length_c   1.000
_cell.angle_alpha   90.00
_cell.angle_beta   90.00
_cell.angle_gamma   90.00
#
_symmetry.space_group_name_H-M   'P 1'
#
loop_
_entity.id
_entity.type
_entity.pdbx_description
1 polymer ?
#
loop_
_entity_poly.entity_id
_entity_poly.type
_entity_poly.pdbx_seq_one_letter_code
_entity_poly.pdbx_strand_id
1 'polypeptide(L)'
;MSVQGIVWLIAVICAVAIFVATTVWIILRGIRLYRTVRDIEMPVHDALEPVSEPVRKPAPTGDPATLSAARVARAEVKQARKVNKQRRLNAAHDRWASYDLVAPRQ
;
A
#
# COMPACT_ATOMS: atom_id res chain seq x y z
N MET A 1 9.26 51.40 16.28
CA MET A 1 7.99 50.79 15.82
C MET A 1 7.03 50.81 16.98
N SER A 2 5.78 51.24 16.78
CA SER A 2 4.77 51.23 17.85
C SER A 2 4.43 49.78 18.25
N VAL A 3 4.13 49.55 19.52
CA VAL A 3 3.73 48.22 20.05
C VAL A 3 2.59 47.62 19.21
N GLN A 4 1.65 48.48 18.79
CA GLN A 4 0.54 48.11 17.91
C GLN A 4 0.99 47.60 16.53
N GLY A 5 2.07 48.16 15.97
CA GLY A 5 2.64 47.69 14.70
C GLY A 5 3.29 46.30 14.83
N ILE A 6 3.93 46.02 15.96
CA ILE A 6 4.55 44.71 16.22
C ILE A 6 3.46 43.63 16.36
N VAL A 7 2.38 43.93 17.08
CA VAL A 7 1.24 43.01 17.25
C VAL A 7 0.60 42.68 15.90
N TRP A 8 0.40 43.68 15.04
CA TRP A 8 -0.13 43.47 13.69
C TRP A 8 0.78 42.61 12.82
N LEU A 9 2.09 42.83 12.91
CA LEU A 9 3.08 42.06 12.14
C LEU A 9 3.04 40.57 12.56
N ILE A 10 2.99 40.29 13.87
CA ILE A 10 2.87 38.92 14.39
C ILE A 10 1.54 38.29 13.94
N ALA A 11 0.43 39.02 14.03
CA ALA A 11 -0.89 38.52 13.62
C ALA A 11 -0.91 38.12 12.14
N VAL A 12 -0.30 38.92 11.27
CA VAL A 12 -0.19 38.61 9.83
C VAL A 12 0.68 37.38 9.59
N ILE A 13 1.82 37.25 10.27
CA ILE A 13 2.67 36.07 10.15
C ILE A 13 1.91 34.81 10.60
N CYS A 14 1.22 34.87 11.74
CA CYS A 14 0.41 33.75 12.22
C CYS A 14 -0.70 33.38 11.24
N ALA A 15 -1.41 34.36 10.67
CA ALA A 15 -2.46 34.11 9.69
C ALA A 15 -1.92 33.40 8.45
N VAL A 16 -0.77 33.85 7.92
CA VAL A 16 -0.10 33.21 6.78
C VAL A 16 0.35 31.79 7.13
N ALA A 17 0.95 31.59 8.31
CA ALA A 17 1.41 30.27 8.74
C ALA A 17 0.25 29.27 8.88
N ILE A 18 -0.87 29.70 9.46
CA ILE A 18 -2.09 28.89 9.57
C ILE A 18 -2.61 28.56 8.18
N PHE A 19 -2.71 29.55 7.28
CA PHE A 19 -3.20 29.34 5.91
C PHE A 19 -2.37 28.29 5.16
N VAL A 20 -1.04 28.39 5.24
CA VAL A 20 -0.11 27.42 4.63
C VAL A 20 -0.29 26.04 5.26
N ALA A 21 -0.36 25.95 6.59
CA ALA A 21 -0.55 24.69 7.29
C ALA A 21 -1.87 24.01 6.91
N THR A 22 -2.98 24.77 6.85
CA THR A 22 -4.27 24.24 6.40
C THR A 22 -4.24 23.79 4.95
N THR A 23 -3.57 24.53 4.07
CA THR A 23 -3.46 24.17 2.65
C THR A 23 -2.69 22.87 2.48
N VAL A 24 -1.53 22.73 3.15
CA VAL A 24 -0.73 21.50 3.16
C VAL A 24 -1.54 20.33 3.74
N TRP A 25 -2.26 20.56 4.84
CA TRP A 25 -3.10 19.54 5.46
C TRP A 25 -4.21 19.05 4.52
N ILE A 26 -4.90 19.95 3.81
CA ILE A 26 -5.92 19.61 2.81
C ILE A 26 -5.31 18.79 1.67
N ILE A 27 -4.16 19.19 1.14
CA ILE A 27 -3.47 18.45 0.07
C ILE A 27 -3.11 17.04 0.54
N LEU A 28 -2.50 16.91 1.72
CA LEU A 28 -2.13 15.61 2.28
C LEU A 28 -3.36 14.73 2.59
N ARG A 29 -4.46 15.34 3.03
CA ARG A 29 -5.73 14.65 3.26
C ARG A 29 -6.34 14.17 1.95
N GLY A 30 -6.32 15.01 0.91
CA GLY A 30 -6.77 14.70 -0.43
C GLY A 30 -5.97 13.56 -1.06
N ILE A 31 -4.64 13.58 -0.94
CA ILE A 31 -3.77 12.48 -1.42
C ILE A 31 -4.09 11.17 -0.71
N ARG A 32 -4.27 11.20 0.62
CA ARG A 32 -4.63 10.00 1.39
C ARG A 32 -5.98 9.45 0.95
N LEU A 33 -6.99 10.30 0.82
CA LEU A 33 -8.32 9.92 0.37
C LEU A 33 -8.29 9.37 -1.06
N TYR A 34 -7.56 10.04 -1.96
CA TYR A 34 -7.37 9.59 -3.33
C TYR A 34 -6.70 8.21 -3.40
N ARG A 35 -5.66 7.95 -2.58
CA ARG A 35 -5.07 6.60 -2.50
C ARG A 35 -6.08 5.57 -2.01
N THR A 36 -6.85 5.88 -0.97
CA THR A 36 -7.87 4.96 -0.44
C THR A 36 -8.96 4.66 -1.46
N VAL A 37 -9.46 5.67 -2.18
CA VAL A 37 -10.47 5.48 -3.23
C VAL A 37 -9.89 4.73 -4.42
N ARG A 38 -8.66 5.07 -4.85
CA ARG A 38 -7.95 4.35 -5.91
C ARG A 38 -7.74 2.88 -5.57
N ASP A 39 -7.42 2.55 -4.31
CA ASP A 39 -7.27 1.16 -3.87
C ASP A 39 -8.61 0.38 -3.83
N ILE A 40 -9.74 1.09 -3.79
CA ILE A 40 -11.10 0.51 -3.82
C ILE A 40 -11.59 0.35 -5.26
N GLU A 41 -11.37 1.34 -6.13
CA GLU A 41 -11.80 1.32 -7.55
C GLU A 41 -10.88 0.51 -8.47
N MET A 42 -9.59 0.44 -8.14
CA MET A 42 -8.65 -0.47 -8.80
C MET A 42 -8.33 -1.59 -7.80
N PRO A 43 -8.94 -2.79 -7.93
CA PRO A 43 -8.36 -3.94 -7.27
C PRO A 43 -6.95 -4.09 -7.83
N VAL A 44 -5.96 -3.76 -7.00
CA VAL A 44 -4.51 -3.83 -7.23
C VAL A 44 -4.16 -4.83 -8.33
N HIS A 45 -4.08 -4.33 -9.56
CA HIS A 45 -3.18 -4.84 -10.57
C HIS A 45 -1.95 -3.94 -10.48
N ASP A 46 -0.95 -4.43 -9.74
CA ASP A 46 0.46 -4.23 -10.02
C ASP A 46 0.96 -2.77 -10.03
N ALA A 47 1.26 -2.24 -8.85
CA ALA A 47 2.27 -1.18 -8.70
C ALA A 47 3.54 -1.79 -8.09
N LEU A 48 4.36 -2.33 -8.99
CA LEU A 48 5.83 -2.42 -8.90
C LEU A 48 6.42 -2.87 -7.55
N GLU A 49 6.31 -4.16 -7.26
CA GLU A 49 7.56 -4.87 -6.95
C GLU A 49 8.40 -4.82 -8.24
N PRO A 50 9.74 -4.71 -8.21
CA PRO A 50 10.53 -5.26 -9.29
C PRO A 50 10.32 -6.78 -9.24
N VAL A 51 9.15 -7.22 -9.70
CA VAL A 51 8.96 -8.55 -10.21
C VAL A 51 9.96 -8.58 -11.34
N SER A 52 11.15 -9.08 -11.05
CA SER A 52 12.04 -9.65 -12.04
C SER A 52 11.12 -10.51 -12.87
N GLU A 53 10.70 -9.98 -14.03
CA GLU A 53 9.78 -10.69 -14.91
C GLU A 53 10.41 -12.07 -15.03
N PRO A 54 9.71 -13.15 -14.67
CA PRO A 54 10.27 -14.47 -14.87
C PRO A 54 10.43 -14.56 -16.37
N VAL A 55 11.68 -14.37 -16.83
CA VAL A 55 12.10 -14.44 -18.24
C VAL A 55 11.34 -15.60 -18.79
N ARG A 56 10.42 -15.31 -19.72
CA ARG A 56 9.46 -16.27 -20.23
C ARG A 56 10.28 -17.35 -20.92
N LYS A 57 10.67 -18.38 -20.15
CA LYS A 57 11.50 -19.46 -20.66
C LYS A 57 10.70 -20.09 -21.80
N PRO A 58 11.35 -20.36 -22.94
CA PRO A 58 10.70 -20.97 -24.08
C PRO A 58 9.94 -22.21 -23.61
N ALA A 59 8.80 -22.49 -24.26
CA ALA A 59 8.02 -23.68 -23.97
C ALA A 59 8.95 -24.91 -23.89
N PRO A 60 8.71 -25.86 -22.97
CA PRO A 60 9.63 -26.98 -22.77
C PRO A 60 9.79 -27.72 -24.10
N THR A 61 10.95 -27.58 -24.73
CA THR A 61 11.33 -28.35 -25.92
C THR A 61 11.59 -29.77 -25.47
N GLY A 62 10.53 -30.56 -25.22
CA GLY A 62 10.54 -32.03 -25.06
C GLY A 62 11.48 -32.67 -24.04
N ASP A 63 12.35 -31.92 -23.37
CA ASP A 63 13.46 -32.42 -22.58
C ASP A 63 12.97 -32.79 -21.16
N PRO A 64 13.10 -34.05 -20.73
CA PRO A 64 12.63 -34.50 -19.42
C PRO A 64 13.22 -33.71 -18.24
N ALA A 65 14.44 -33.16 -18.37
CA ALA A 65 15.06 -32.33 -17.33
C ALA A 65 14.37 -30.96 -17.18
N THR A 66 13.87 -30.39 -18.28
CA THR A 66 13.13 -29.12 -18.24
C THR A 66 11.72 -29.30 -17.67
N LEU A 67 11.09 -30.45 -17.88
CA LEU A 67 9.77 -30.79 -17.33
C LEU A 67 9.82 -31.01 -15.82
N SER A 68 10.86 -31.66 -15.29
CA SER A 68 11.03 -31.84 -13.84
C SER A 68 11.26 -30.51 -13.13
N ALA A 69 12.12 -29.65 -13.68
CA ALA A 69 12.34 -28.29 -13.17
C ALA A 69 11.06 -27.45 -13.17
N ALA A 70 10.25 -27.53 -14.25
CA ALA A 70 8.96 -26.85 -14.31
C ALA A 70 7.94 -27.36 -13.28
N ARG A 71 7.95 -28.67 -12.95
CA ARG A 71 7.08 -29.25 -11.91
C ARG A 71 7.46 -28.74 -10.51
N VAL A 72 8.76 -28.67 -10.20
CA VAL A 72 9.26 -28.14 -8.93
C VAL A 72 8.90 -26.67 -8.78
N ALA A 73 9.19 -25.85 -9.80
CA ALA A 73 8.84 -24.42 -9.80
C ALA A 73 7.32 -24.20 -9.62
N ARG A 74 6.47 -25.02 -10.26
CA ARG A 74 5.02 -24.96 -10.06
C ARG A 74 4.61 -25.32 -8.62
N ALA A 75 5.26 -26.30 -8.01
CA ALA A 75 4.98 -26.68 -6.63
C ALA A 75 5.36 -25.55 -5.66
N GLU A 76 6.53 -24.94 -5.84
CA GLU A 76 7.00 -23.80 -5.05
C GLU A 76 6.05 -22.60 -5.16
N VAL A 77 5.66 -22.24 -6.39
CA VAL A 77 4.68 -21.16 -6.63
C VAL A 77 3.34 -21.48 -5.98
N LYS A 78 2.88 -22.73 -6.02
CA LYS A 78 1.64 -23.15 -5.37
C LYS A 78 1.72 -23.02 -3.85
N GLN A 79 2.85 -23.35 -3.24
CA GLN A 79 3.05 -23.17 -1.79
C GLN A 79 3.13 -21.69 -1.41
N ALA A 80 3.88 -20.88 -2.16
CA ALA A 80 3.97 -19.44 -1.95
C ALA A 80 2.57 -18.78 -2.03
N ARG A 81 1.73 -19.19 -2.99
CA ARG A 81 0.34 -18.71 -3.11
C ARG A 81 -0.52 -19.08 -1.90
N LYS A 82 -0.37 -20.29 -1.35
CA LYS A 82 -1.11 -20.70 -0.13
C LYS A 82 -0.70 -19.86 1.08
N VAL A 83 0.60 -19.64 1.27
CA VAL A 83 1.13 -18.81 2.37
C VAL A 83 0.64 -17.37 2.24
N ASN A 84 0.71 -16.78 1.04
CA ASN A 84 0.22 -15.42 0.80
C ASN A 84 -1.30 -15.30 1.02
N LYS A 85 -2.08 -16.30 0.60
CA LYS A 85 -3.51 -16.34 0.89
C LYS A 85 -3.77 -16.33 2.40
N GLN A 86 -3.06 -17.17 3.16
CA GLN A 86 -3.24 -17.24 4.60
C GLN A 86 -2.84 -15.92 5.29
N ARG A 87 -1.72 -15.32 4.86
CA ARG A 87 -1.29 -14.00 5.35
C ARG A 87 -2.36 -12.93 5.13
N ARG A 88 -3.01 -12.91 3.96
CA ARG A 88 -4.08 -11.95 3.65
C ARG A 88 -5.32 -12.17 4.51
N LEU A 89 -5.72 -13.42 4.72
CA LEU A 89 -6.84 -13.75 5.61
C LEU A 89 -6.54 -13.34 7.04
N ASN A 90 -5.33 -13.60 7.51
CA ASN A 90 -4.89 -13.20 8.84
C ASN A 90 -4.93 -11.66 8.99
N ALA A 91 -4.35 -10.93 8.04
CA ALA A 91 -4.38 -9.46 8.08
C ALA A 91 -5.80 -8.88 8.06
N ALA A 92 -6.73 -9.50 7.32
CA ALA A 92 -8.13 -9.09 7.33
C ALA A 92 -8.80 -9.37 8.68
N HIS A 93 -8.53 -10.54 9.28
CA HIS A 93 -9.01 -10.89 10.60
C HIS A 93 -8.50 -9.92 11.67
N ASP A 94 -7.21 -9.55 11.64
CA ASP A 94 -6.63 -8.64 12.63
C ASP A 94 -7.21 -7.22 12.50
N ARG A 95 -7.52 -6.79 11.28
CA ARG A 95 -8.27 -5.54 11.05
C ARG A 95 -9.67 -5.61 11.65
N TRP A 96 -10.40 -6.71 11.46
CA TRP A 96 -11.75 -6.84 12.03
C TRP A 96 -11.74 -6.96 13.55
N ALA A 97 -10.74 -7.63 14.13
CA ALA A 97 -10.54 -7.68 15.57
C ALA A 97 -10.27 -6.28 16.16
N SER A 98 -9.56 -5.41 15.43
CA SER A 98 -9.34 -4.02 15.87
C SER A 98 -10.63 -3.16 15.94
N TYR A 99 -11.70 -3.60 15.28
CA TYR A 99 -13.03 -3.00 15.34
C TYR A 99 -13.98 -3.74 16.29
N ASP A 100 -13.48 -4.72 17.06
CA ASP A 100 -14.25 -5.59 17.96
C ASP A 100 -15.38 -6.37 17.25
N LEU A 101 -15.22 -6.59 15.93
CA LEU A 101 -16.20 -7.30 15.10
C LEU A 101 -15.99 -8.82 15.12
N VAL A 102 -14.80 -9.27 15.53
CA VAL A 102 -14.41 -10.70 15.57
C VAL A 102 -13.46 -10.91 16.75
N ALA A 103 -13.61 -12.03 17.45
CA ALA A 103 -12.74 -12.38 18.58
C ALA A 103 -11.26 -12.44 18.16
N PRO A 104 -10.32 -11.88 18.95
CA PRO A 104 -8.90 -11.92 18.62
C PRO A 104 -8.41 -13.38 18.56
N ARG A 105 -7.52 -13.67 17.59
CA ARG A 105 -6.89 -14.99 17.48
C ARG A 105 -6.03 -15.25 18.73
N GLN A 106 -6.25 -16.39 19.38
CA GLN A 106 -5.46 -16.88 20.52
C GLN A 106 -4.11 -17.43 20.07
#